data_AF-A0A2L0J474-F1
#
_entry.id   AF-A0A2L0J474-F1
#
_cell.length_a   1.000
_cell.length_b   1.000
_cell.length_c   1.000
_cell.angle_alpha   90.00
_cell.angle_beta   90.00
_cell.angle_gamma   90.00
#
_symmetry.space_group_name_H-M   'P 1'
#
loop_
_entity.id
_entity.type
_entity.pdbx_description
1 polymer ?
#
loop_
_entity_poly.entity_id
_entity_poly.type
_entity_poly.pdbx_seq_one_letter_code
_entity_poly.pdbx_strand_id
1 'polypeptide(L)' 'MKNDMSVIVSMLCKKTPKVMSLIQESLDIFIALRGSSVEEIMNDKTLLDDLNRYVNERLYDEMDLEYGSVIIKIVSNK' A
#
# COMPACT_ATOMS: atom_id res chain seq x y z
N MET A 1 17.07 13.29 11.17
CA MET A 1 17.36 11.86 10.90
C MET A 1 16.32 11.40 9.89
N LYS A 2 16.70 11.04 8.67
CA LYS A 2 15.76 10.37 7.77
C LYS A 2 15.62 8.95 8.32
N ASN A 3 14.49 8.65 8.92
CA ASN A 3 14.12 7.25 9.15
C ASN A 3 14.00 6.65 7.74
N ASP A 4 14.94 5.80 7.34
CA ASP A 4 14.79 5.03 6.11
C ASP A 4 13.60 4.10 6.34
N MET A 5 12.46 4.42 5.73
CA MET A 5 11.24 3.63 5.83
C MET A 5 11.12 2.76 4.58
N SER A 6 10.73 1.51 4.79
CA SER A 6 10.43 0.57 3.71
C SER A 6 8.96 0.22 3.71
N VAL A 7 8.37 0.18 2.51
CA VAL A 7 7.05 -0.41 2.30
C VAL A 7 7.24 -1.87 1.93
N ILE A 8 6.71 -2.76 2.77
CA ILE A 8 6.68 -4.21 2.55
C ILE A 8 5.29 -4.57 2.04
N VAL A 9 5.26 -5.29 0.92
CA VAL A 9 4.03 -5.76 0.30
C VAL A 9 4.03 -7.28 0.33
N SER A 10 3.10 -7.88 1.08
CA SER A 10 2.81 -9.31 1.06
C SER A 10 1.71 -9.58 0.05
N MET A 11 1.94 -10.52 -0.86
CA MET A 11 1.02 -10.81 -1.97
C MET A 11 0.61 -12.28 -1.94
N LEU A 12 -0.71 -12.52 -1.97
CA LEU A 12 -1.32 -13.83 -2.18
C LEU A 12 -1.68 -14.06 -3.65
N CYS A 13 -1.67 -13.00 -4.46
CA CYS A 13 -1.83 -13.05 -5.90
C CYS A 13 -0.49 -13.20 -6.64
N LYS A 14 -0.56 -13.49 -7.95
CA LYS A 14 0.62 -13.57 -8.81
C LYS A 14 1.32 -12.22 -8.90
N LYS A 15 2.60 -12.17 -8.50
CA LYS A 15 3.47 -11.00 -8.68
C LYS A 15 3.77 -10.77 -10.16
N THR A 16 3.05 -9.84 -10.78
CA THR A 16 3.28 -9.40 -12.16
C THR A 16 3.71 -7.93 -12.18
N PRO A 17 4.41 -7.46 -13.24
CA PRO A 17 4.75 -6.04 -13.38
C PRO A 17 3.53 -5.12 -13.26
N LYS A 18 2.39 -5.51 -13.87
CA LYS A 18 1.15 -4.72 -13.81
C LYS A 18 0.61 -4.57 -12.39
N VAL A 19 0.60 -5.65 -11.60
CA VAL A 19 0.18 -5.60 -10.19
C VAL A 19 1.12 -4.70 -9.38
N MET A 20 2.43 -4.84 -9.55
CA MET A 20 3.41 -4.02 -8.85
C MET A 20 3.26 -2.53 -9.19
N SER A 21 3.05 -2.21 -10.47
CA SER A 21 2.81 -0.83 -10.92
C SER A 21 1.54 -0.25 -10.31
N LEU A 22 0.43 -0.99 -10.29
CA LEU A 22 -0.83 -0.50 -9.72
C LEU A 22 -0.75 -0.31 -8.20
N ILE A 23 -0.02 -1.18 -7.49
CA ILE A 23 0.25 -1.00 -6.05
C ILE A 23 1.05 0.28 -5.79
N GLN A 24 2.12 0.51 -6.58
CA GLN A 24 2.94 1.72 -6.43
C GLN A 24 2.14 3.00 -6.74
N GLU A 25 1.40 3.01 -7.85
CA GLU A 25 0.53 4.13 -8.21
C GLU A 25 -0.52 4.39 -7.11
N SER A 26 -1.13 3.33 -6.58
CA SER A 26 -2.12 3.46 -5.52
C SER A 26 -1.53 4.03 -4.23
N LEU A 27 -0.30 3.63 -3.87
CA LEU A 27 0.42 4.22 -2.73
C LEU A 27 0.65 5.72 -2.92
N ASP A 28 1.15 6.12 -4.09
CA ASP A 28 1.47 7.52 -4.39
C ASP A 28 0.19 8.39 -4.38
N ILE A 29 -0.90 7.90 -4.98
CA ILE A 29 -2.20 8.58 -4.98
C ILE A 29 -2.76 8.68 -3.56
N PHE A 30 -2.71 7.60 -2.77
CA PHE A 30 -3.25 7.60 -1.41
C PHE A 30 -2.55 8.63 -0.52
N ILE A 31 -1.21 8.68 -0.59
CA ILE A 31 -0.38 9.66 0.12
C ILE A 31 -0.77 11.08 -0.29
N ALA A 32 -0.89 11.34 -1.60
CA ALA A 32 -1.27 12.64 -2.12
C ALA A 32 -2.69 13.08 -1.70
N LEU A 33 -3.66 12.16 -1.72
CA LEU A 33 -5.06 12.45 -1.36
C LEU A 33 -5.26 12.68 0.13
N ARG A 34 -4.59 11.92 0.99
CA ARG A 34 -4.70 12.05 2.45
C ARG A 34 -3.84 13.18 3.00
N GLY A 35 -2.83 13.62 2.25
CA GLY A 35 -1.85 14.60 2.72
C GLY A 35 -1.01 14.08 3.89
N SER A 36 -0.95 12.76 4.07
CA SER A 36 -0.23 12.08 5.15
C SER A 36 1.12 11.59 4.66
N SER A 37 2.15 11.77 5.47
CA SER A 37 3.46 11.17 5.25
C SER A 37 3.43 9.65 5.48
N VAL A 38 4.43 8.95 4.91
CA VAL A 38 4.64 7.50 5.12
C VAL A 38 4.81 7.17 6.61
N GLU A 39 5.42 8.07 7.39
CA GLU A 39 5.61 7.90 8.84
C GLU A 39 4.29 8.00 9.61
N GLU A 40 3.41 8.92 9.23
CA GLU A 40 2.07 9.02 9.82
C GLU A 40 1.23 7.79 9.51
N ILE A 41 1.26 7.30 8.26
CA ILE A 41 0.54 6.07 7.88
C ILE A 41 1.08 4.86 8.63
N MET A 42 2.40 4.78 8.86
CA MET A 42 3.00 3.70 9.64
C MET A 42 2.52 3.68 11.10
N ASN A 43 2.39 4.86 11.71
CA ASN A 43 2.07 5.00 13.14
C ASN A 43 0.57 5.02 13.43
N ASP A 44 -0.28 5.27 12.43
CA ASP A 44 -1.74 5.25 12.54
C ASP A 44 -2.32 3.99 11.89
N LYS A 45 -2.80 3.07 12.73
CA LYS A 45 -3.44 1.83 12.28
C LYS A 45 -4.63 2.08 11.35
N THR A 46 -5.43 3.12 11.61
CA THR A 46 -6.59 3.44 10.78
C THR A 46 -6.16 3.88 9.38
N LEU A 47 -5.11 4.70 9.28
CA LEU A 47 -4.54 5.10 7.99
C LEU A 47 -3.94 3.92 7.24
N LEU A 48 -3.25 3.00 7.94
CA LEU A 48 -2.71 1.79 7.34
C LEU A 48 -3.81 0.83 6.85
N ASP A 49 -4.89 0.66 7.63
CA ASP A 49 -6.04 -0.16 7.26
C ASP A 49 -6.78 0.45 6.06
N ASP A 50 -6.95 1.78 6.03
CA ASP A 50 -7.52 2.52 4.89
C ASP A 50 -6.66 2.36 3.63
N LEU A 51 -5.33 2.43 3.75
CA LEU A 51 -4.42 2.19 2.63
C LEU A 51 -4.55 0.77 2.09
N ASN A 52 -4.59 -0.23 2.98
CA ASN A 52 -4.79 -1.62 2.60
C ASN A 52 -6.11 -1.82 1.85
N ARG A 53 -7.20 -1.23 2.35
CA ARG A 53 -8.50 -1.27 1.68
C ARG A 53 -8.42 -0.63 0.29
N TYR A 54 -7.93 0.59 0.20
CA TYR A 54 -7.84 1.34 -1.06
C TYR A 54 -7.07 0.58 -2.14
N VAL A 55 -5.91 0.01 -1.79
CA VAL A 55 -5.09 -0.75 -2.74
C VAL A 55 -5.81 -2.02 -3.21
N ASN A 56 -6.48 -2.74 -2.30
CA ASN A 56 -7.22 -3.95 -2.70
C ASN A 56 -8.46 -3.63 -3.53
N GLU A 57 -9.16 -2.52 -3.26
CA GLU A 57 -10.28 -2.05 -4.09
C GLU A 57 -9.81 -1.78 -5.52
N ARG A 58 -8.71 -1.05 -5.72
CA ARG A 58 -8.18 -0.79 -7.07
C ARG A 58 -7.71 -2.05 -7.78
N LEU A 59 -7.07 -2.97 -7.07
CA LEU A 59 -6.64 -4.24 -7.64
C LEU A 59 -7.84 -5.11 -8.06
N TYR A 60 -8.93 -5.09 -7.29
CA TYR A 60 -10.18 -5.73 -7.67
C TYR A 60 -10.79 -5.06 -8.91
N ASP A 61 -10.96 -3.74 -8.88
CA ASP A 61 -11.63 -3.00 -9.95
C ASP A 61 -10.88 -3.05 -11.30
N GLU A 62 -9.55 -2.96 -11.29
CA GLU A 62 -8.76 -2.88 -12.53
C GLU A 62 -8.20 -4.22 -13.02
N MET A 63 -8.17 -5.22 -12.15
CA MET A 63 -7.50 -6.50 -12.44
C MET A 63 -8.31 -7.74 -12.06
N ASP A 64 -9.51 -7.57 -11.50
CA ASP A 64 -10.37 -8.67 -11.02
C ASP A 64 -9.63 -9.58 -10.01
N LEU A 65 -8.74 -9.00 -9.22
CA LEU A 65 -8.03 -9.71 -8.16
C LEU A 65 -8.88 -9.79 -6.90
N GLU A 66 -8.92 -10.96 -6.27
CA GLU A 66 -9.65 -11.17 -5.02
C GLU A 66 -9.26 -10.14 -3.95
N TYR A 67 -10.27 -9.52 -3.33
CA TYR A 67 -10.03 -8.55 -2.27
C TYR A 67 -9.27 -9.19 -1.10
N GLY A 68 -8.20 -8.53 -0.65
CA GLY A 68 -7.29 -9.08 0.37
C GLY A 68 -6.11 -9.86 -0.23
N SER A 69 -5.96 -9.89 -1.55
CA SER A 69 -4.81 -10.46 -2.25
C SER A 69 -3.48 -9.77 -1.93
N VAL A 70 -3.52 -8.57 -1.36
CA VAL A 70 -2.34 -7.77 -1.01
C VAL A 70 -2.47 -7.23 0.40
N ILE A 71 -1.39 -7.32 1.18
CA ILE A 71 -1.25 -6.70 2.50
C ILE A 71 -0.02 -5.81 2.49
N ILE A 72 -0.21 -4.53 2.77
CA ILE A 72 0.82 -3.52 2.88
C ILE A 72 1.18 -3.32 4.35
N LYS A 73 2.48 -3.29 4.63
CA LYS A 73 3.07 -2.93 5.92
C LYS A 73 4.16 -1.89 5.68
N ILE A 74 4.28 -0.93 6.57
CA ILE A 74 5.37 0.06 6.55
C ILE A 74 6.25 -0.22 7.76
N VAL A 75 7.56 -0.30 7.54
CA VAL A 75 8.53 -0.57 8.59
C VAL A 75 9.64 0.48 8.57
N SER A 76 10.19 0.76 9.74
CA SER A 76 11.41 1.55 9.87
C SER A 76 12.64 0.65 9.74
N ASN A 77 13.60 1.01 8.90
CA ASN A 77 14.88 0.30 8.71
C ASN A 77 15.91 0.66 9.80
N LYS A 78 15.48 0.73 11.07
CA LYS A 78 16.39 0.99 12.20
C LYS A 78 17.40 -0.13 12.41
#